data_AF-A0A1F3Y3P9-F1
#
_entry.id   AF-A0A1F3Y3P9-F1
#
_cell.length_a   1.000
_cell.length_b   1.000
_cell.length_c   1.000
_cell.angle_alpha   90.00
_cell.angle_beta   90.00
_cell.angle_gamma   90.00
#
_symmetry.space_group_name_H-M   'P 1'
#
loop_
_entity.id
_entity.type
_entity.pdbx_description
1 polymer ?
#
loop_
_entity_poly.entity_id
_entity_poly.type
_entity_poly.pdbx_seq_one_letter_code
_entity_poly.pdbx_strand_id
1 'polypeptide(L)'
;MTSIHLLKGLMITMSMILISCGKQEREPVLDLGIFVPYVEKFQAGAQYHGGNLKVEDLVIQFGPMDNPRQRAICDIGPDSPPTIIILESGWELMDENERTALMFHEMGHCVLRRPHVNNVTRSGLPASLMNPYLISGHIYSRYEDYYNKELFNGQVPSAP
;
A
#
# COMPACT_ATOMS: atom_id res chain seq x y z
N MET A 1 45.78 -71.67 -1.45
CA MET A 1 44.81 -70.84 -2.19
C MET A 1 44.59 -69.56 -1.39
N THR A 2 44.72 -68.44 -2.06
CA THR A 2 45.00 -67.08 -1.57
C THR A 2 43.82 -66.38 -0.91
N SER A 3 44.11 -65.64 0.17
CA SER A 3 43.24 -64.68 0.86
C SER A 3 42.70 -63.58 -0.08
N ILE A 4 41.45 -63.16 0.12
CA ILE A 4 40.93 -61.88 -0.36
C ILE A 4 40.21 -61.20 0.82
N HIS A 5 40.88 -60.21 1.40
CA HIS A 5 40.29 -59.23 2.31
C HIS A 5 39.50 -58.22 1.47
N LEU A 6 38.17 -58.34 1.46
CA LEU A 6 37.28 -57.34 0.88
C LEU A 6 37.11 -56.19 1.89
N LEU A 7 37.83 -55.11 1.58
CA LEU A 7 37.68 -53.76 2.13
C LEU A 7 36.19 -53.41 2.24
N LYS A 8 35.64 -53.36 3.46
CA LYS A 8 34.33 -52.74 3.72
C LYS A 8 34.54 -51.22 3.65
N GLY A 9 34.34 -50.67 2.45
CA GLY A 9 34.30 -49.23 2.23
C GLY A 9 33.27 -48.59 3.14
N LEU A 10 33.74 -47.87 4.16
CA LEU A 10 32.91 -47.03 5.00
C LEU A 10 32.48 -45.83 4.14
N MET A 11 31.25 -45.88 3.62
CA MET A 11 30.63 -44.75 2.92
C MET A 11 30.56 -43.55 3.87
N ILE A 12 31.38 -42.54 3.60
CA ILE A 12 31.30 -41.22 4.23
C ILE A 12 30.01 -40.58 3.70
N THR A 13 28.94 -40.62 4.51
CA THR A 13 27.70 -39.89 4.25
C THR A 13 27.98 -38.39 4.32
N MET A 14 28.09 -37.77 3.15
CA MET A 14 28.14 -36.32 2.94
C MET A 14 26.80 -35.71 3.38
N SER A 15 26.67 -35.38 4.66
CA SER A 15 25.54 -34.58 5.17
C SER A 15 25.64 -33.16 4.61
N MET A 16 24.91 -32.89 3.53
CA MET A 16 24.65 -31.55 3.03
C MET A 16 23.77 -30.81 4.04
N ILE A 17 24.41 -30.01 4.90
CA ILE A 17 23.71 -29.03 5.74
C ILE A 17 23.33 -27.88 4.81
N LEU A 18 22.10 -27.92 4.28
CA LEU A 18 21.49 -26.79 3.58
C LEU A 18 21.14 -25.73 4.63
N ILE A 19 22.07 -24.80 4.88
CA ILE A 19 21.78 -23.58 5.62
C ILE A 19 20.91 -22.72 4.69
N SER A 20 19.60 -22.93 4.78
CA SER A 20 18.61 -22.04 4.18
C SER A 20 18.67 -20.71 4.93
N CYS A 21 19.39 -19.74 4.36
CA CYS A 21 19.35 -18.35 4.79
C CYS A 21 18.00 -17.77 4.37
N GLY A 22 16.93 -18.12 5.10
CA GLY A 22 15.63 -17.48 4.94
C GLY A 22 15.72 -16.07 5.52
N LYS A 23 15.40 -15.04 4.71
CA LYS A 23 15.12 -13.72 5.27
C LYS A 23 13.98 -13.88 6.26
N GLN A 24 14.20 -13.47 7.50
CA GLN A 24 13.15 -13.45 8.51
C GLN A 24 12.11 -12.42 8.07
N GLU A 25 10.92 -12.89 7.69
CA GLU A 25 9.81 -12.01 7.38
C GLU A 25 9.32 -11.34 8.68
N ARG A 26 8.98 -10.06 8.60
CA ARG A 26 8.41 -9.32 9.73
C ARG A 26 6.95 -9.72 9.89
N GLU A 27 6.52 -9.93 11.13
CA GLU A 27 5.11 -10.09 11.48
C GLU A 27 4.29 -8.85 11.06
N PRO A 28 3.14 -9.02 10.38
CA PRO A 28 2.23 -7.92 10.03
C PRO A 28 1.82 -7.08 11.25
N VAL A 29 1.68 -5.77 11.07
CA VAL A 29 1.24 -4.84 12.12
C VAL A 29 0.09 -4.01 11.58
N LEU A 30 -1.04 -4.04 12.29
CA LEU A 30 -2.22 -3.25 11.96
C LEU A 30 -2.54 -2.30 13.12
N ASP A 31 -2.26 -1.01 12.95
CA ASP A 31 -2.59 0.05 13.90
C ASP A 31 -3.19 1.24 13.16
N LEU A 32 -4.52 1.37 13.23
CA LEU A 32 -5.28 2.31 12.41
C LEU A 32 -5.81 3.51 13.20
N GLY A 33 -5.76 3.48 14.54
CA GLY A 33 -6.30 4.52 15.40
C GLY A 33 -7.72 5.00 15.00
N ILE A 34 -7.87 6.31 14.81
CA ILE A 34 -9.15 6.93 14.41
C ILE A 34 -9.51 6.73 12.93
N PHE A 35 -8.61 6.13 12.14
CA PHE A 35 -8.73 6.06 10.68
C PHE A 35 -9.38 4.76 10.19
N VAL A 36 -9.81 3.88 11.10
CA VAL A 36 -10.55 2.63 10.78
C VAL A 36 -11.66 2.84 9.75
N PRO A 37 -12.54 3.87 9.86
CA PRO A 37 -13.62 4.05 8.89
C PRO A 37 -13.14 4.26 7.45
N TYR A 38 -11.98 4.89 7.25
CA TYR A 38 -11.41 5.10 5.91
C TYR A 38 -10.86 3.80 5.32
N VAL A 39 -10.21 2.98 6.14
CA VAL A 39 -9.69 1.67 5.72
C VAL A 39 -10.84 0.71 5.36
N GLU A 40 -11.90 0.70 6.17
CA GLU A 40 -13.11 -0.07 5.87
C GLU A 40 -13.77 0.40 4.57
N LYS A 41 -13.91 1.72 4.38
CA LYS A 41 -14.45 2.29 3.12
C LYS A 41 -13.58 1.90 1.92
N PHE A 42 -12.26 1.88 2.07
CA PHE A 42 -11.32 1.51 1.03
C PHE A 42 -11.44 0.02 0.65
N GLN A 43 -11.50 -0.88 1.64
CA GLN A 43 -11.72 -2.31 1.41
C GLN A 43 -13.08 -2.59 0.76
N ALA A 44 -14.13 -1.90 1.21
CA ALA A 44 -15.47 -2.00 0.63
C ALA A 44 -15.48 -1.49 -0.83
N GLY A 45 -14.78 -0.40 -1.12
CA GLY A 45 -14.59 0.11 -2.49
C GLY A 45 -13.88 -0.89 -3.39
N ALA A 46 -12.78 -1.49 -2.90
CA ALA A 46 -12.07 -2.54 -3.63
C ALA A 46 -12.99 -3.73 -3.95
N GLN A 47 -13.80 -4.15 -2.97
CA GLN A 47 -14.78 -5.22 -3.16
C GLN A 47 -15.83 -4.87 -4.22
N TYR A 48 -16.39 -3.66 -4.14
CA TYR A 48 -17.39 -3.17 -5.08
C TYR A 48 -16.86 -3.14 -6.53
N HIS A 49 -15.58 -2.80 -6.73
CA HIS A 49 -14.94 -2.77 -8.04
C HIS A 49 -14.37 -4.12 -8.51
N GLY A 50 -14.66 -5.22 -7.80
CA GLY A 50 -14.34 -6.59 -8.22
C GLY A 50 -13.02 -7.15 -7.66
N GLY A 51 -12.36 -6.43 -6.76
CA GLY A 51 -11.22 -6.92 -5.99
C GLY A 51 -11.64 -7.66 -4.72
N ASN A 52 -10.70 -8.34 -4.08
CA ASN A 52 -10.84 -8.82 -2.71
C ASN A 52 -9.62 -8.37 -1.92
N LEU A 53 -9.67 -7.14 -1.42
CA LEU A 53 -8.55 -6.51 -0.73
C LEU A 53 -8.76 -6.57 0.78
N LYS A 54 -7.76 -7.09 1.48
CA LYS A 54 -7.67 -7.02 2.94
C LYS A 54 -6.44 -6.23 3.35
N VAL A 55 -6.64 -5.25 4.21
CA VAL A 55 -5.54 -4.46 4.80
C VAL A 55 -5.21 -5.09 6.13
N GLU A 56 -4.10 -5.84 6.17
CA GLU A 56 -3.65 -6.60 7.35
C GLU A 56 -2.31 -6.09 7.90
N ASP A 57 -1.68 -5.15 7.20
CA ASP A 57 -0.36 -4.59 7.52
C ASP A 57 -0.28 -3.11 7.13
N LEU A 58 -0.61 -2.24 8.08
CA LEU A 58 -0.64 -0.79 7.90
C LEU A 58 -0.65 -0.10 9.27
N VAL A 59 0.19 0.93 9.40
CA VAL A 59 0.11 1.89 10.51
C VAL A 59 -0.38 3.23 9.98
N ILE A 60 -1.30 3.88 10.68
CA ILE A 60 -1.77 5.23 10.34
C ILE A 60 -1.70 6.11 11.58
N GLN A 61 -0.97 7.22 11.49
CA GLN A 61 -0.74 8.10 12.62
C GLN A 61 -0.61 9.56 12.20
N PHE A 62 -0.87 10.47 13.15
CA PHE A 62 -0.44 11.86 12.99
C PHE A 62 1.05 12.00 13.26
N GLY A 63 1.71 12.90 12.54
CA GLY A 63 3.12 13.17 12.73
C GLY A 63 3.60 14.43 12.01
N PRO A 64 4.84 14.87 12.32
CA PRO A 64 5.46 15.99 11.62
C PRO A 64 5.75 15.63 10.15
N MET A 65 5.81 16.66 9.31
CA MET A 65 6.20 16.57 7.91
C MET A 65 7.43 17.43 7.65
N ASP A 66 8.40 16.91 6.91
CA ASP A 66 9.58 17.67 6.50
C ASP A 66 9.21 18.80 5.53
N ASN A 67 8.19 18.58 4.71
CA ASN A 67 7.67 19.57 3.76
C ASN A 67 6.29 20.07 4.23
N PRO A 68 6.15 21.37 4.56
CA PRO A 68 4.88 21.93 5.02
C PRO A 68 3.79 21.95 3.93
N ARG A 69 4.13 21.64 2.66
CA ARG A 69 3.16 21.48 1.58
C ARG A 69 2.56 20.07 1.50
N GLN A 70 3.17 19.08 2.15
CA GLN A 70 2.62 17.72 2.22
C GLN A 70 1.57 17.65 3.32
N ARG A 71 0.44 16.97 3.03
CA ARG A 71 -0.65 16.75 3.99
C ARG A 71 -0.62 15.36 4.59
N ALA A 72 -0.12 14.39 3.83
CA ALA A 72 0.21 13.06 4.29
C ALA A 72 1.41 12.53 3.48
N ILE A 73 1.96 11.42 3.94
CA ILE A 73 2.95 10.62 3.22
C ILE A 73 2.79 9.15 3.59
N CYS A 74 2.89 8.28 2.59
CA CYS A 74 3.15 6.86 2.77
C CYS A 74 4.66 6.60 2.87
N ASP A 75 5.12 6.16 4.03
CA ASP A 75 6.48 5.68 4.26
C ASP A 75 6.54 4.15 4.20
N ILE A 76 7.47 3.64 3.39
CA ILE A 76 7.69 2.21 3.19
C ILE A 76 9.19 1.95 3.37
N GLY A 77 9.54 1.34 4.50
CA GLY A 77 10.88 0.83 4.77
C GLY A 77 11.01 -0.67 4.50
N PRO A 78 12.24 -1.21 4.40
CA PRO A 78 12.48 -2.64 4.19
C PRO A 78 12.05 -3.51 5.39
N ASP A 79 12.12 -2.97 6.61
CA ASP A 79 11.88 -3.71 7.87
C ASP A 79 10.82 -3.04 8.75
N SER A 80 10.04 -2.10 8.21
CA SER A 80 8.94 -1.41 8.90
C SER A 80 7.60 -1.70 8.21
N PRO A 81 6.48 -1.72 8.94
CA PRO A 81 5.16 -1.73 8.30
C PRO A 81 5.00 -0.47 7.43
N PRO A 82 4.27 -0.57 6.30
CA PRO A 82 3.82 0.61 5.58
C PRO A 82 3.12 1.56 6.56
N THR A 83 3.55 2.82 6.58
CA THR A 83 3.08 3.80 7.55
C THR A 83 2.57 5.03 6.83
N ILE A 84 1.29 5.35 7.01
CA ILE A 84 0.71 6.61 6.56
C ILE A 84 0.86 7.60 7.70
N ILE A 85 1.65 8.65 7.47
CA ILE A 85 1.81 9.77 8.39
C ILE A 85 0.93 10.91 7.87
N ILE A 86 0.17 11.55 8.75
CA ILE A 86 -0.75 12.64 8.40
C ILE A 86 -0.37 13.89 9.19
N LEU A 87 -0.37 15.05 8.54
CA LEU A 87 -0.19 16.33 9.22
C LEU A 87 -1.52 16.74 9.88
N GLU A 88 -1.58 16.67 11.21
CA GLU A 88 -2.81 16.91 12.00
C GLU A 88 -3.46 18.27 11.71
N SER A 89 -2.67 19.36 11.70
CA SER A 89 -3.19 20.70 11.38
C SER A 89 -3.74 20.80 9.95
N GLY A 90 -3.22 19.99 9.03
CA GLY A 90 -3.75 19.88 7.67
C GLY A 90 -5.05 19.08 7.62
N TRP A 91 -5.17 18.03 8.42
CA TRP A 91 -6.33 17.15 8.52
C TRP A 91 -7.57 17.84 9.09
N GLU A 92 -7.38 18.65 10.13
CA GLU A 92 -8.47 19.38 10.80
C GLU A 92 -9.17 20.37 9.87
N LEU A 93 -8.46 20.89 8.87
CA LEU A 93 -8.98 21.85 7.89
C LEU A 93 -9.71 21.20 6.71
N MET A 94 -9.62 19.88 6.54
CA MET A 94 -10.22 19.16 5.42
C MET A 94 -11.67 18.78 5.71
N ASP A 95 -12.49 18.84 4.68
CA ASP A 95 -13.83 18.22 4.72
C ASP A 95 -13.74 16.67 4.62
N GLU A 96 -14.85 15.99 4.84
CA GLU A 96 -14.89 14.52 4.86
C GLU A 96 -14.52 13.88 3.51
N ASN A 97 -14.86 14.54 2.40
CA ASN A 97 -14.53 14.05 1.07
C ASN A 97 -13.05 14.25 0.76
N GLU A 98 -12.46 15.37 1.19
CA GLU A 98 -11.02 15.62 1.11
C GLU A 98 -10.23 14.60 1.95
N ARG A 99 -10.69 14.33 3.18
CA ARG A 99 -10.09 13.29 4.04
C ARG A 99 -10.17 11.91 3.38
N THR A 100 -11.33 11.56 2.84
CA THR A 100 -11.48 10.28 2.11
C THR A 100 -10.53 10.22 0.91
N ALA A 101 -10.48 11.26 0.08
CA ALA A 101 -9.61 11.31 -1.10
C ALA A 101 -8.13 11.18 -0.71
N LEU A 102 -7.68 11.90 0.33
CA LEU A 102 -6.32 11.81 0.86
C LEU A 102 -6.02 10.39 1.36
N MET A 103 -6.90 9.82 2.18
CA MET A 103 -6.70 8.47 2.72
C MET A 103 -6.63 7.42 1.62
N PHE A 104 -7.48 7.52 0.59
CA PHE A 104 -7.47 6.60 -0.53
C PHE A 104 -6.22 6.76 -1.41
N HIS A 105 -5.74 7.99 -1.57
CA HIS A 105 -4.46 8.27 -2.24
C HIS A 105 -3.29 7.61 -1.49
N GLU A 106 -3.17 7.82 -0.18
CA GLU A 106 -2.08 7.24 0.60
C GLU A 106 -2.18 5.71 0.71
N MET A 107 -3.38 5.14 0.82
CA MET A 107 -3.54 3.68 0.70
C MET A 107 -3.25 3.17 -0.71
N GLY A 108 -3.46 3.98 -1.74
CA GLY A 108 -2.98 3.71 -3.10
C GLY A 108 -1.46 3.50 -3.13
N HIS A 109 -0.70 4.30 -2.39
CA HIS A 109 0.74 4.12 -2.22
C HIS A 109 1.08 2.92 -1.32
N CYS A 110 0.56 2.87 -0.11
CA CYS A 110 0.98 1.94 0.94
C CYS A 110 0.45 0.50 0.73
N VAL A 111 -0.80 0.38 0.29
CA VAL A 111 -1.48 -0.92 0.12
C VAL A 111 -1.37 -1.40 -1.33
N LEU A 112 -1.67 -0.55 -2.30
CA LEU A 112 -1.72 -0.94 -3.72
C LEU A 112 -0.39 -0.73 -4.47
N ARG A 113 0.61 -0.09 -3.84
CA ARG A 113 1.93 0.19 -4.44
C ARG A 113 1.85 0.99 -5.75
N ARG A 114 0.84 1.85 -5.87
CA ARG A 114 0.65 2.69 -7.05
C ARG A 114 1.57 3.91 -6.98
N PRO A 115 2.27 4.27 -8.08
CA PRO A 115 3.01 5.52 -8.15
C PRO A 115 2.06 6.69 -8.42
N HIS A 116 2.56 7.92 -8.29
CA HIS A 116 1.85 9.10 -8.75
C HIS A 116 1.56 9.05 -10.26
N VAL A 117 0.44 9.63 -10.68
CA VAL A 117 0.06 9.78 -12.08
C VAL A 117 -0.32 11.25 -12.37
N ASN A 118 0.49 11.91 -13.18
CA ASN A 118 0.42 13.37 -13.39
C ASN A 118 -0.54 13.79 -14.53
N ASN A 119 -1.26 12.85 -15.11
CA ASN A 119 -2.14 13.11 -16.25
C ASN A 119 -3.39 13.88 -15.83
N VAL A 120 -3.88 14.68 -16.78
CA VAL A 120 -5.13 15.43 -16.64
C VAL A 120 -6.07 15.10 -17.80
N THR A 121 -7.37 15.23 -17.56
CA THR A 121 -8.42 15.10 -18.56
C THR A 121 -8.41 16.29 -19.52
N ARG A 122 -9.22 16.25 -20.59
CA ARG A 122 -9.41 17.39 -21.51
C ARG A 122 -9.97 18.64 -20.81
N SER A 123 -10.71 18.46 -19.71
CA SER A 123 -11.26 19.53 -18.89
C SER A 123 -10.26 20.06 -17.84
N GLY A 124 -9.03 19.52 -17.80
CA GLY A 124 -7.98 19.94 -16.88
C GLY A 124 -8.11 19.32 -15.48
N LEU A 125 -9.00 18.34 -15.28
CA LEU A 125 -9.13 17.64 -14.01
C LEU A 125 -8.07 16.54 -13.87
N PRO A 126 -7.62 16.21 -12.64
CA PRO A 126 -6.78 15.04 -12.42
C PRO A 126 -7.42 13.78 -12.98
N ALA A 127 -6.71 13.06 -13.85
CA ALA A 127 -7.25 11.84 -14.47
C ALA A 127 -7.16 10.61 -13.55
N SER A 128 -6.45 10.69 -12.44
CA SER A 128 -6.21 9.63 -11.46
C SER A 128 -6.32 10.17 -10.04
N LEU A 129 -6.77 9.34 -9.09
CA LEU A 129 -6.72 9.69 -7.66
C LEU A 129 -5.27 9.74 -7.16
N MET A 130 -4.34 9.10 -7.88
CA MET A 130 -2.89 9.13 -7.61
C MET A 130 -2.21 10.40 -8.16
N ASN A 131 -2.96 11.48 -8.44
CA ASN A 131 -2.35 12.74 -8.83
C ASN A 131 -1.52 13.32 -7.67
N PRO A 132 -0.32 13.88 -7.91
CA PRO A 132 0.53 14.40 -6.84
C PRO A 132 -0.05 15.64 -6.13
N TYR A 133 -1.09 16.25 -6.70
CA TYR A 133 -1.82 17.35 -6.07
C TYR A 133 -3.10 16.83 -5.43
N LEU A 134 -3.40 17.35 -4.23
CA LEU A 134 -4.60 17.00 -3.49
C LEU A 134 -5.86 17.28 -4.33
N ILE A 135 -6.70 16.25 -4.47
CA ILE A 135 -8.02 16.38 -5.09
C ILE A 135 -8.97 16.98 -4.07
N SER A 136 -9.64 18.08 -4.41
CA SER A 136 -10.60 18.72 -3.52
C SER A 136 -11.83 17.84 -3.30
N GLY A 137 -12.48 18.00 -2.14
CA GLY A 137 -13.63 17.19 -1.73
C GLY A 137 -14.81 17.32 -2.68
N HIS A 138 -15.02 18.50 -3.25
CA HIS A 138 -16.03 18.73 -4.28
C HIS A 138 -15.76 17.95 -5.57
N ILE A 139 -14.50 17.87 -6.02
CA ILE A 139 -14.15 17.10 -7.22
C ILE A 139 -14.24 15.61 -6.94
N TYR A 140 -13.72 15.16 -5.79
CA TYR A 140 -13.78 13.76 -5.39
C TYR A 140 -15.23 13.27 -5.28
N SER A 141 -16.09 13.96 -4.52
CA SER A 141 -17.50 13.56 -4.36
C SER A 141 -18.28 13.54 -5.68
N ARG A 142 -17.99 14.45 -6.61
CA ARG A 142 -18.63 14.47 -7.93
C ARG A 142 -18.24 13.29 -8.81
N TYR A 143 -17.02 12.78 -8.67
CA TYR A 143 -16.43 11.75 -9.52
C TYR A 143 -15.93 10.54 -8.71
N GLU A 144 -16.56 10.24 -7.58
CA GLU A 144 -16.09 9.22 -6.62
C GLU A 144 -15.99 7.84 -7.28
N ASP A 145 -17.03 7.40 -8.00
CA ASP A 145 -17.02 6.12 -8.72
C ASP A 145 -15.91 6.06 -9.78
N TYR A 146 -15.68 7.17 -10.50
CA TYR A 146 -14.61 7.26 -11.49
C TYR A 146 -13.23 7.07 -10.84
N TYR A 147 -12.95 7.80 -9.76
CA TYR A 147 -11.68 7.74 -9.06
C TYR A 147 -11.46 6.40 -8.37
N ASN A 148 -12.49 5.84 -7.74
CA ASN A 148 -12.38 4.54 -7.07
C ASN A 148 -12.21 3.41 -8.09
N LYS A 149 -12.93 3.45 -9.22
CA LYS A 149 -12.73 2.50 -10.32
C LYS A 149 -11.31 2.59 -10.89
N GLU A 150 -10.81 3.80 -11.11
CA GLU A 150 -9.41 4.03 -11.52
C GLU A 150 -8.42 3.49 -10.50
N LEU A 151 -8.70 3.70 -9.21
CA LEU A 151 -7.86 3.30 -8.09
C LEU A 151 -7.63 1.80 -8.03
N PHE A 152 -8.72 1.03 -8.11
CA PHE A 152 -8.68 -0.42 -7.89
C PHE A 152 -8.44 -1.22 -9.17
N ASN A 153 -8.80 -0.69 -10.34
CA ASN A 153 -8.65 -1.43 -11.60
C ASN A 153 -7.41 -1.01 -12.40
N GLY A 154 -6.70 0.05 -11.99
CA GLY A 154 -5.46 0.52 -12.62
C GLY A 154 -5.63 1.06 -14.04
N GLN A 155 -6.85 1.15 -14.53
CA GLN A 155 -7.20 1.72 -15.83
C GLN A 155 -7.85 3.07 -15.59
N VAL A 156 -7.30 4.11 -16.21
CA VAL A 156 -7.95 5.41 -16.32
C VAL A 156 -9.22 5.20 -17.17
N PRO A 157 -10.43 5.27 -16.60
CA PRO A 157 -11.66 5.15 -17.38
C PRO A 157 -11.73 6.27 -18.42
N SER A 158 -12.62 6.17 -19.41
CA SER A 158 -12.92 7.33 -20.24
C SER A 158 -13.30 8.50 -19.33
N ALA A 159 -12.52 9.58 -19.41
CA ALA A 159 -12.72 10.75 -18.57
C ALA A 159 -14.17 11.25 -18.65
N PRO A 160 -14.76 11.71 -17.53
CA PRO A 160 -16.06 12.36 -17.54
C PRO A 160 -16.04 13.69 -18.32
#